data_AF-A0AAV1K8S9-F1
#
_entry.id   AF-A0AAV1K8S9-F1
#
_cell.length_a   1.000
_cell.length_b   1.000
_cell.length_c   1.000
_cell.angle_alpha   90.00
_cell.angle_beta   90.00
_cell.angle_gamma   90.00
#
_symmetry.space_group_name_H-M   'P 1'
#
loop_
_entity.id
_entity.type
_entity.pdbx_description
1 polymer ?
#
loop_
_entity_poly.entity_id
_entity_poly.type
_entity_poly.pdbx_seq_one_letter_code
_entity_poly.pdbx_strand_id
1 'polypeptide(L)'
;MLGHIRSWLQVQNTDQHIPEIKNVIEHLHKELNHRFGHIKSNILNAESIILDPRFKNKGFQDSRLYGRALQDLKLKIGRSSSRTTIMPAMETVQPEPCPNHSIWFEFDQEVVRQTADKPTAAGIVELDKYLQEPLLKRTEDLLKWWHARRNIYPLLFNCFEKTQSRRYVSSLRENIFESGIYAE
;
A
#
# COMPACT_ATOMS: atom_id res chain seq x y z
N MET A 1 -13.27 37.08 -44.39
CA MET A 1 -11.97 36.77 -43.75
C MET A 1 -11.93 35.41 -43.04
N LEU A 2 -12.98 34.97 -42.31
CA LEU A 2 -12.95 33.69 -41.58
C LEU A 2 -13.00 32.42 -42.48
N GLY A 3 -13.52 32.51 -43.71
CA GLY A 3 -13.59 31.38 -44.65
C GLY A 3 -12.22 30.94 -45.19
N HIS A 4 -11.29 31.88 -45.39
CA HIS A 4 -9.94 31.58 -45.88
C HIS A 4 -9.09 30.87 -44.82
N ILE A 5 -9.27 31.19 -43.54
CA ILE A 5 -8.56 30.56 -42.41
C ILE A 5 -9.01 29.09 -42.25
N ARG A 6 -10.29 28.81 -42.43
CA ARG A 6 -10.85 27.44 -42.36
C ARG A 6 -10.34 26.55 -43.49
N SER A 7 -10.22 27.11 -44.70
CA SER A 7 -9.64 26.42 -45.86
C SER A 7 -8.14 26.15 -45.67
N TRP A 8 -7.39 27.09 -45.08
CA TRP A 8 -5.97 26.90 -44.77
C TRP A 8 -5.71 25.79 -43.73
N LEU A 9 -6.57 25.68 -42.70
CA LEU A 9 -6.47 24.62 -41.70
C LEU A 9 -6.83 23.23 -42.25
N GLN A 10 -7.74 23.15 -43.23
CA GLN A 10 -8.05 21.89 -43.93
C GLN A 10 -6.93 21.48 -44.91
N VAL A 11 -6.21 22.45 -45.48
CA VAL A 11 -5.04 22.19 -46.35
C VAL A 11 -3.80 21.80 -45.55
N GLN A 12 -3.66 22.22 -44.29
CA GLN A 12 -2.61 21.75 -43.38
C GLN A 12 -2.96 20.38 -42.74
N ASN A 13 -4.21 19.94 -42.86
CA ASN A 13 -4.68 18.59 -42.50
C ASN A 13 -4.50 17.62 -43.69
N THR A 14 -3.40 17.75 -44.42
CA THR A 14 -3.01 16.82 -45.48
C THR A 14 -2.25 15.65 -44.86
N ASP A 15 -2.70 14.45 -45.21
CA ASP A 15 -2.32 13.09 -44.79
C ASP A 15 -0.82 12.72 -44.72
N GLN A 16 0.10 13.66 -44.95
CA GLN A 16 1.54 13.41 -45.08
C GLN A 16 2.26 13.18 -43.75
N HIS A 17 1.74 13.66 -42.63
CA HIS A 17 2.35 13.52 -41.28
C HIS A 17 1.67 12.47 -40.40
N ILE A 18 0.60 11.84 -40.89
CA ILE A 18 -0.19 10.85 -40.15
C ILE A 18 0.63 9.59 -39.79
N PRO A 19 1.50 9.02 -40.65
CA PRO A 19 2.20 7.79 -40.32
C PRO A 19 3.34 8.01 -39.30
N GLU A 20 4.06 9.12 -39.37
CA GLU A 20 5.13 9.44 -38.40
C GLU A 20 4.54 9.73 -37.03
N ILE A 21 3.44 10.49 -36.96
CA ILE A 21 2.74 10.76 -35.70
C ILE A 21 2.18 9.46 -35.11
N LYS A 22 1.59 8.58 -35.94
CA LYS A 22 1.15 7.25 -35.49
C LYS A 22 2.30 6.42 -34.94
N ASN A 23 3.44 6.39 -35.62
CA ASN A 23 4.62 5.67 -35.18
C ASN A 23 5.14 6.21 -33.83
N VAL A 24 5.19 7.53 -33.66
CA VAL A 24 5.56 8.15 -32.37
C VAL A 24 4.58 7.77 -31.26
N ILE A 25 3.26 7.80 -31.52
CA ILE A 25 2.24 7.40 -30.55
C ILE A 25 2.38 5.92 -30.19
N GLU A 26 2.61 5.05 -31.17
CA GLU A 26 2.81 3.62 -30.95
C GLU A 26 4.08 3.33 -30.15
N HIS A 27 5.19 4.01 -30.47
CA HIS A 27 6.43 3.91 -29.70
C HIS A 27 6.24 4.40 -28.27
N LEU A 28 5.58 5.54 -28.07
CA LEU A 28 5.28 6.06 -26.74
C LEU A 28 4.41 5.10 -25.95
N HIS A 29 3.34 4.57 -26.55
CA HIS A 29 2.51 3.56 -25.89
C HIS A 29 3.30 2.30 -25.55
N LYS A 30 4.17 1.83 -26.45
CA LYS A 30 5.02 0.65 -26.20
C LYS A 30 5.97 0.90 -25.04
N GLU A 31 6.68 2.03 -25.03
CA GLU A 31 7.63 2.39 -23.97
C GLU A 31 6.94 2.65 -22.64
N LEU A 32 5.79 3.33 -22.65
CA LEU A 32 4.96 3.53 -21.45
C LEU A 32 4.48 2.19 -20.89
N ASN A 33 4.02 1.27 -21.74
CA ASN A 33 3.60 -0.05 -21.28
C ASN A 33 4.78 -0.91 -20.82
N HIS A 34 5.94 -0.81 -21.48
CA HIS A 34 7.14 -1.53 -21.09
C HIS A 34 7.64 -1.08 -19.72
N ARG A 35 7.72 0.23 -19.47
CA ARG A 35 8.21 0.81 -18.21
C ARG A 35 7.16 0.78 -17.11
N PHE A 36 5.90 1.06 -17.43
CA PHE A 36 4.85 1.32 -16.44
C PHE A 36 3.72 0.27 -16.41
N GLY A 37 3.65 -0.63 -17.40
CA GLY A 37 2.59 -1.64 -17.49
C GLY A 37 2.54 -2.59 -16.28
N HIS A 38 3.69 -2.82 -15.64
CA HIS A 38 3.79 -3.68 -14.46
C HIS A 38 3.77 -2.92 -13.13
N ILE A 39 3.79 -1.57 -13.12
CA ILE A 39 3.84 -0.80 -11.87
C ILE A 39 2.65 -1.11 -10.96
N LYS A 40 1.44 -1.20 -11.53
CA LYS A 40 0.22 -1.51 -10.77
C LYS A 40 0.10 -2.99 -10.40
N SER A 41 0.78 -3.87 -11.15
CA SER A 41 0.80 -5.32 -10.91
C SER A 41 1.84 -5.72 -9.85
N ASN A 42 2.86 -4.88 -9.65
CA ASN A 42 3.86 -5.10 -8.61
C ASN A 42 3.20 -4.99 -7.22
N ILE A 43 3.22 -6.10 -6.49
CA ILE A 43 2.65 -6.25 -5.15
C ILE A 43 3.11 -5.16 -4.17
N LEU A 44 4.37 -4.71 -4.27
CA LEU A 44 4.90 -3.64 -3.41
C LEU A 44 4.19 -2.31 -3.64
N ASN A 45 3.78 -2.03 -4.88
CA ASN A 45 3.05 -0.83 -5.21
C ASN A 45 1.59 -0.93 -4.77
N ALA A 46 0.96 -2.10 -4.95
CA ALA A 46 -0.41 -2.33 -4.50
C ALA A 46 -0.55 -2.20 -2.98
N GLU A 47 0.35 -2.82 -2.21
CA GLU A 47 0.37 -2.69 -0.74
C GLU A 47 0.56 -1.24 -0.30
N SER A 48 1.46 -0.51 -0.97
CA SER A 48 1.68 0.89 -0.64
C SER A 48 0.49 1.79 -0.94
N ILE A 49 -0.33 1.45 -1.96
CA ILE A 49 -1.58 2.16 -2.24
C ILE A 49 -2.59 1.92 -1.10
N ILE A 50 -2.67 0.69 -0.60
CA ILE A 50 -3.54 0.36 0.55
C ILE A 50 -3.08 1.11 1.81
N LEU A 51 -1.77 1.10 2.08
CA LEU A 51 -1.16 1.76 3.24
C LEU A 51 -1.06 3.29 3.10
N ASP A 52 -1.50 3.86 1.98
CA ASP A 52 -1.64 5.31 1.85
C ASP A 52 -3.10 5.71 2.18
N PRO A 53 -3.36 6.38 3.32
CA PRO A 53 -4.68 6.80 3.76
C PRO A 53 -5.37 7.77 2.81
N ARG A 54 -4.64 8.36 1.85
CA ARG A 54 -5.24 9.20 0.78
C ARG A 54 -5.91 8.37 -0.30
N PHE A 55 -5.51 7.11 -0.48
CA PHE A 55 -5.99 6.23 -1.55
C PHE A 55 -6.79 5.05 -1.01
N LYS A 56 -6.20 4.21 -0.15
CA LYS A 56 -6.80 2.95 0.33
C LYS A 56 -7.39 2.12 -0.82
N ASN A 57 -8.65 1.71 -0.72
CA ASN A 57 -9.38 1.02 -1.77
C ASN A 57 -9.66 1.89 -3.02
N LYS A 58 -9.73 3.23 -2.87
CA LYS A 58 -9.99 4.16 -3.99
C LYS A 58 -8.79 4.33 -4.92
N GLY A 59 -7.61 3.85 -4.54
CA GLY A 59 -6.45 3.83 -5.42
C GLY A 59 -6.47 2.72 -6.48
N PHE A 60 -7.45 1.81 -6.42
CA PHE A 60 -7.56 0.68 -7.35
C PHE A 60 -8.67 0.90 -8.37
N GLN A 61 -8.35 0.66 -9.64
CA GLN A 61 -9.34 0.65 -10.73
C GLN A 61 -10.04 -0.70 -10.86
N ASP A 62 -9.36 -1.80 -10.48
CA ASP A 62 -9.90 -3.16 -10.51
C ASP A 62 -10.03 -3.71 -9.08
N SER A 63 -11.25 -4.09 -8.70
CA SER A 63 -11.55 -4.66 -7.38
C SER A 63 -10.82 -5.98 -7.12
N ARG A 64 -10.47 -6.74 -8.17
CA ARG A 64 -9.73 -8.00 -8.03
C ARG A 64 -8.28 -7.77 -7.60
N LEU A 65 -7.65 -6.72 -8.14
CA LEU A 65 -6.31 -6.31 -7.74
C LEU A 65 -6.29 -5.84 -6.29
N TYR A 66 -7.31 -5.08 -5.87
CA TYR A 66 -7.47 -4.69 -4.48
C TYR A 66 -7.62 -5.91 -3.56
N GLY A 67 -8.52 -6.84 -3.89
CA GLY A 67 -8.76 -8.04 -3.09
C GLY A 67 -7.50 -8.88 -2.89
N ARG A 68 -6.74 -9.11 -3.98
CA ARG A 68 -5.46 -9.83 -3.93
C ARG A 68 -4.44 -9.11 -3.04
N ALA A 69 -4.23 -7.82 -3.27
CA ALA A 69 -3.26 -7.03 -2.51
C ALA A 69 -3.63 -6.95 -1.02
N LEU A 70 -4.92 -6.88 -0.70
CA LEU A 70 -5.41 -6.89 0.67
C LEU A 70 -5.15 -8.24 1.36
N GLN A 71 -5.39 -9.35 0.66
CA GLN A 71 -5.11 -10.69 1.18
C GLN A 71 -3.61 -10.87 1.44
N ASP A 72 -2.77 -10.44 0.51
CA ASP A 72 -1.31 -10.50 0.65
C ASP A 72 -0.82 -9.66 1.84
N LEU A 73 -1.40 -8.46 2.01
CA LEU A 73 -1.11 -7.60 3.15
C LEU A 73 -1.55 -8.24 4.48
N LYS A 74 -2.73 -8.85 4.54
CA LYS A 74 -3.22 -9.59 5.72
C LYS A 74 -2.27 -10.73 6.10
N LEU A 75 -1.79 -11.50 5.13
CA LEU A 75 -0.79 -12.55 5.35
C LEU A 75 0.54 -11.99 5.86
N LYS A 76 1.00 -10.85 5.31
CA LYS A 76 2.25 -10.20 5.71
C LYS A 76 2.20 -9.63 7.13
N ILE A 77 1.08 -9.00 7.50
CA ILE A 77 0.85 -8.51 8.87
C ILE A 77 0.77 -9.70 9.83
N GLY A 78 0.06 -10.77 9.48
CA GLY A 78 -0.02 -11.97 10.30
C GLY A 78 1.34 -12.60 10.61
N ARG A 79 2.22 -12.69 9.61
CA ARG A 79 3.60 -13.18 9.76
C ARG A 79 4.52 -12.23 10.54
N SER A 80 4.28 -10.93 10.49
CA SER A 80 5.11 -9.95 11.19
C SER A 80 4.76 -9.89 12.67
N SER A 81 3.47 -10.06 12.98
CA SER A 81 2.95 -9.98 14.33
C SER A 81 3.43 -11.16 15.20
N SER A 82 3.68 -12.34 14.62
CA SER A 82 4.28 -13.48 15.33
C SER A 82 5.77 -13.29 15.68
N ARG A 83 6.42 -12.27 15.11
CA ARG A 83 7.85 -11.98 15.30
C ARG A 83 8.11 -10.74 16.15
N THR A 84 7.10 -9.87 16.30
CA THR A 84 7.18 -8.63 17.09
C THR A 84 6.50 -8.85 18.44
N THR A 85 7.10 -9.68 19.29
CA THR A 85 6.89 -9.58 20.74
C THR A 85 7.69 -8.36 21.24
N ILE A 86 7.23 -7.15 20.91
CA ILE A 86 7.61 -5.95 21.63
C ILE A 86 6.33 -5.45 22.27
N MET A 87 6.09 -5.96 23.47
CA MET A 87 5.07 -5.43 24.37
C MET A 87 5.43 -3.97 24.70
N PRO A 88 4.52 -2.99 24.55
CA PRO A 88 4.52 -1.92 25.53
C PRO A 88 4.15 -2.54 26.87
N ALA A 89 4.85 -2.15 27.94
CA ALA A 89 4.45 -2.48 29.30
C ALA A 89 3.06 -1.90 29.58
N MET A 90 2.02 -2.66 29.24
CA MET A 90 0.72 -2.54 29.86
C MET A 90 0.85 -3.27 31.18
N GLU A 91 0.51 -2.57 32.26
CA GLU A 91 0.53 -3.07 33.62
C GLU A 91 0.11 -4.54 33.66
N THR A 92 1.05 -5.39 34.04
CA THR A 92 0.77 -6.75 34.42
C THR A 92 -0.17 -6.65 35.62
N VAL A 93 -1.48 -6.70 35.37
CA VAL A 93 -2.43 -7.16 36.39
C VAL A 93 -2.04 -8.62 36.59
N GLN A 94 -1.14 -8.85 37.54
CA GLN A 94 -0.91 -10.20 38.03
C GLN A 94 -2.27 -10.71 38.52
N PRO A 95 -2.79 -11.82 37.98
CA PRO A 95 -3.94 -12.44 38.59
C PRO A 95 -3.47 -12.93 39.96
N GLU A 96 -4.10 -12.42 41.02
CA GLU A 96 -4.16 -13.11 42.31
C GLU A 96 -4.37 -14.61 42.04
N PRO A 97 -3.57 -15.50 42.63
CA PRO A 97 -3.69 -16.94 42.37
C PRO A 97 -5.08 -17.40 42.78
N CYS A 98 -5.96 -17.58 41.78
CA CYS A 98 -7.26 -18.19 42.01
C CYS A 98 -7.02 -19.61 42.53
N PRO A 99 -7.61 -20.00 43.67
CA PRO A 99 -7.47 -21.35 44.19
C PRO A 99 -7.90 -22.35 43.12
N ASN A 100 -7.15 -23.44 42.98
CA ASN A 100 -7.35 -24.55 42.02
C ASN A 100 -8.71 -25.29 42.14
N HIS A 101 -9.66 -24.74 42.91
CA HIS A 101 -11.01 -25.26 43.19
C HIS A 101 -12.14 -24.37 42.65
N SER A 102 -11.84 -23.29 41.93
CA SER A 102 -12.89 -22.51 41.28
C SER A 102 -13.55 -23.34 40.17
N ILE A 103 -14.89 -23.42 40.15
CA ILE A 103 -15.65 -24.00 39.03
C ILE A 103 -15.36 -23.30 37.69
N TRP A 104 -14.83 -22.08 37.76
CA TRP A 104 -14.42 -21.29 36.61
C TRP A 104 -12.98 -21.57 36.18
N PHE A 105 -12.20 -22.37 36.91
CA PHE A 105 -10.80 -22.64 36.58
C PHE A 105 -10.62 -23.21 35.17
N GLU A 106 -11.44 -24.20 34.79
CA GLU A 106 -11.39 -24.78 33.44
C GLU A 106 -11.85 -23.78 32.37
N PHE A 107 -12.85 -22.94 32.70
CA PHE A 107 -13.33 -21.88 31.82
C PHE A 107 -12.28 -20.79 31.64
N ASP A 108 -11.67 -20.30 32.72
CA ASP A 108 -10.61 -19.30 32.72
C ASP A 108 -9.38 -19.83 31.98
N GLN A 109 -9.03 -21.11 32.17
CA GLN A 109 -7.94 -21.76 31.43
C GLN A 109 -8.25 -21.88 29.93
N GLU A 110 -9.50 -22.21 29.55
CA GLU A 110 -9.93 -22.26 28.16
C GLU A 110 -10.03 -20.86 27.53
N VAL A 111 -10.50 -19.86 28.28
CA VAL A 111 -10.50 -18.45 27.87
C VAL A 111 -9.07 -17.96 27.70
N VAL A 112 -8.15 -18.23 28.64
CA VAL A 112 -6.73 -17.89 28.47
C VAL A 112 -6.13 -18.61 27.27
N ARG A 113 -6.51 -19.86 27.00
CA ARG A 113 -6.04 -20.62 25.82
C ARG A 113 -6.61 -20.07 24.50
N GLN A 114 -7.82 -19.54 24.50
CA GLN A 114 -8.46 -18.91 23.33
C GLN A 114 -8.02 -17.44 23.13
N THR A 115 -7.73 -16.75 24.23
CA THR A 115 -7.31 -15.34 24.28
C THR A 115 -5.79 -15.20 24.29
N ALA A 116 -5.04 -16.30 24.38
CA ALA A 116 -3.61 -16.36 24.14
C ALA A 116 -3.36 -15.85 22.71
N ASP A 117 -2.96 -14.59 22.65
CA ASP A 117 -2.69 -13.77 21.49
C ASP A 117 -2.43 -14.59 20.23
N LYS A 118 -3.39 -14.59 19.31
CA LYS A 118 -3.08 -14.79 17.90
C LYS A 118 -2.64 -13.42 17.39
N PRO A 119 -1.33 -13.12 17.33
CA PRO A 119 -0.84 -11.85 16.79
C PRO A 119 -1.37 -11.56 15.37
N THR A 120 -1.70 -12.62 14.63
CA THR A 120 -2.41 -12.57 13.34
C THR A 120 -3.78 -11.91 13.43
N ALA A 121 -4.57 -12.18 14.47
CA ALA A 121 -5.90 -11.60 14.65
C ALA A 121 -5.81 -10.11 15.01
N ALA A 122 -4.89 -9.74 15.90
CA ALA A 122 -4.68 -8.33 16.29
C ALA A 122 -4.32 -7.45 15.08
N GLY A 123 -3.37 -7.89 14.25
CA GLY A 123 -2.97 -7.13 13.06
C GLY A 123 -4.05 -7.05 11.96
N ILE A 124 -4.89 -8.08 11.82
CA ILE A 124 -6.03 -8.03 10.90
C ILE A 124 -7.09 -7.04 11.40
N VAL A 125 -7.40 -7.06 12.71
CA VAL A 125 -8.33 -6.10 13.33
C VAL A 125 -7.82 -4.67 13.17
N GLU A 126 -6.52 -4.45 13.36
CA GLU A 126 -5.87 -3.16 13.15
C GLU A 126 -6.04 -2.66 11.70
N LEU A 127 -5.81 -3.54 10.73
CA LEU A 127 -5.97 -3.23 9.30
C LEU A 127 -7.42 -2.89 8.96
N ASP A 128 -8.38 -3.68 9.45
CA ASP A 128 -9.79 -3.46 9.18
C ASP A 128 -10.25 -2.11 9.78
N LYS A 129 -9.79 -1.74 10.99
CA LYS A 129 -10.03 -0.40 11.59
C LYS A 129 -9.46 0.73 10.74
N TYR A 130 -8.21 0.60 10.30
CA TYR A 130 -7.56 1.57 9.41
C TYR A 130 -8.33 1.78 8.09
N LEU A 131 -8.85 0.70 7.50
CA LEU A 131 -9.62 0.77 6.25
C LEU A 131 -10.95 1.50 6.42
N GLN A 132 -11.54 1.50 7.62
CA GLN A 132 -12.77 2.24 7.92
C GLN A 132 -12.53 3.72 8.23
N GLU A 133 -11.30 4.15 8.53
CA GLU A 133 -11.02 5.58 8.72
C GLU A 133 -11.34 6.38 7.45
N PRO A 134 -11.71 7.66 7.58
CA PRO A 134 -11.89 8.54 6.43
C PRO A 134 -10.59 8.65 5.63
N LEU A 135 -10.74 9.01 4.35
CA LEU A 135 -9.58 9.29 3.50
C LEU A 135 -8.89 10.57 3.94
N LEU A 136 -7.56 10.54 3.94
CA LEU A 136 -6.74 11.72 4.20
C LEU A 136 -6.80 12.70 3.04
N LYS A 137 -6.83 14.02 3.30
CA LYS A 137 -6.81 15.00 2.22
C LYS A 137 -5.47 14.95 1.50
N ARG A 138 -5.49 15.18 0.18
CA ARG A 138 -4.26 15.14 -0.65
C ARG A 138 -3.20 16.17 -0.22
N THR A 139 -3.63 17.27 0.40
CA THR A 139 -2.77 18.37 0.88
C THR A 139 -2.07 18.07 2.19
N GLU A 140 -2.47 17.00 2.90
CA GLU A 140 -1.92 16.66 4.20
C GLU A 140 -0.70 15.74 4.08
N ASP A 141 0.18 15.85 5.07
CA ASP A 141 1.42 15.11 5.13
C ASP A 141 1.19 13.68 5.64
N LEU A 142 1.47 12.73 4.75
CA LEU A 142 1.33 11.29 4.99
C LEU A 142 2.19 10.79 6.17
N LEU A 143 3.43 11.27 6.29
CA LEU A 143 4.35 10.84 7.34
C LEU A 143 3.87 11.36 8.68
N LYS A 144 3.48 12.64 8.76
CA LYS A 144 2.91 13.20 10.00
C LYS A 144 1.68 12.44 10.45
N TRP A 145 0.80 12.06 9.52
CA TRP A 145 -0.40 11.28 9.82
C TRP A 145 -0.07 9.92 10.43
N TRP A 146 0.87 9.19 9.82
CA TRP A 146 1.32 7.89 10.32
C TRP A 146 2.00 7.99 11.69
N HIS A 147 2.87 8.98 11.90
CA HIS A 147 3.53 9.20 13.19
C HIS A 147 2.57 9.58 14.31
N ALA A 148 1.49 10.31 14.01
CA ALA A 148 0.44 10.64 14.96
C ALA A 148 -0.39 9.41 15.37
N ARG A 149 -0.50 8.41 14.49
CA ARG A 149 -1.28 7.18 14.69
C ARG A 149 -0.45 5.95 15.02
N ARG A 150 0.87 6.08 15.19
CA ARG A 150 1.77 4.95 15.46
C ARG A 150 1.36 4.09 16.66
N ASN A 151 0.71 4.69 17.65
CA ASN A 151 0.24 3.99 18.85
C ASN A 151 -1.14 3.33 18.65
N ILE A 152 -1.92 3.82 17.69
CA ILE A 152 -3.25 3.28 17.33
C ILE A 152 -3.07 2.12 16.36
N TYR A 153 -2.09 2.24 15.45
CA TYR A 153 -1.77 1.27 14.42
C TYR A 153 -0.27 0.86 14.42
N PRO A 154 0.22 0.21 15.48
CA PRO A 154 1.63 -0.13 15.61
C PRO A 154 2.10 -1.15 14.57
N LEU A 155 1.29 -2.17 14.24
CA LEU A 155 1.69 -3.22 13.30
C LEU A 155 1.67 -2.71 11.86
N LEU A 156 0.66 -1.93 11.49
CA LEU A 156 0.59 -1.29 10.18
C LEU A 156 1.66 -0.22 10.02
N PHE A 157 1.97 0.56 11.06
CA PHE A 157 3.05 1.55 11.01
C PHE A 157 4.39 0.88 10.69
N ASN A 158 4.69 -0.27 11.31
CA ASN A 158 5.88 -1.06 11.00
C ASN A 158 5.87 -1.57 9.54
N CYS A 159 4.72 -2.03 9.05
CA CYS A 159 4.57 -2.42 7.64
C CYS A 159 4.77 -1.22 6.69
N PHE A 160 4.24 -0.05 7.04
CA PHE A 160 4.40 1.20 6.29
C PHE A 160 5.87 1.59 6.19
N GLU A 161 6.60 1.67 7.31
CA GLU A 161 8.03 2.01 7.33
C GLU A 161 8.86 1.07 6.45
N LYS A 162 8.67 -0.24 6.59
CA LYS A 162 9.33 -1.25 5.74
C LYS A 162 9.05 -1.06 4.25
N THR A 163 7.84 -0.61 3.93
CA THR A 163 7.41 -0.41 2.55
C THR A 163 8.00 0.89 1.97
N GLN A 164 8.09 1.95 2.77
CA GLN A 164 8.78 3.19 2.41
C GLN A 164 10.27 2.95 2.17
N SER A 165 10.96 2.24 3.07
CA SER A 165 12.38 1.91 2.89
C SER A 165 12.62 1.11 1.61
N ARG A 166 11.75 0.13 1.29
CA ARG A 166 11.85 -0.64 0.04
C ARG A 166 11.63 0.23 -1.19
N ARG A 167 10.64 1.12 -1.18
CA ARG A 167 10.37 2.05 -2.28
C ARG A 167 11.52 3.00 -2.53
N TYR A 168 12.10 3.55 -1.47
CA TYR A 168 13.26 4.42 -1.56
C TYR A 168 14.45 3.68 -2.20
N VAL A 169 14.73 2.45 -1.78
CA VAL A 169 15.80 1.62 -2.37
C VAL A 169 15.53 1.26 -3.83
N SER A 170 14.29 0.97 -4.20
CA SER A 170 13.91 0.72 -5.61
C SER A 170 14.12 1.97 -6.47
N SER A 171 13.66 3.14 -6.00
CA SER A 171 13.84 4.42 -6.72
C SER A 171 15.32 4.80 -6.86
N LEU A 172 16.14 4.55 -5.84
CA LEU A 172 17.59 4.75 -5.94
C LEU A 172 18.25 3.81 -6.96
N ARG A 173 17.82 2.54 -7.03
CA ARG A 173 18.34 1.58 -8.02
C ARG A 173 17.96 1.96 -9.46
N GLU A 174 16.74 2.44 -9.67
CA GLU A 174 16.30 2.96 -10.97
C GLU A 174 17.15 4.19 -11.38
N ASN A 175 17.37 5.15 -10.48
CA ASN A 175 18.21 6.33 -10.77
C ASN A 175 19.68 5.99 -11.05
N ILE A 176 20.27 5.02 -10.34
CA ILE A 176 21.64 4.57 -10.59
C ILE A 176 21.74 3.84 -11.93
N PHE A 177 20.75 3.02 -12.27
CA PHE A 177 20.69 2.33 -13.56
C PHE A 177 20.55 3.32 -14.72
N GLU A 178 19.67 4.32 -14.59
CA GLU A 178 19.53 5.38 -15.60
C GLU A 178 20.81 6.21 -15.75
N SER A 179 21.47 6.58 -14.63
CA SER A 179 22.72 7.35 -14.68
C SER A 179 23.90 6.56 -15.29
N GLY A 180 23.91 5.23 -15.17
CA GLY A 180 24.94 4.38 -15.78
C GLY A 180 24.76 4.16 -17.28
N ILE A 181 23.55 4.30 -17.81
CA ILE A 181 23.24 4.17 -19.25
C ILE A 181 23.66 5.44 -20.04
N TYR A 182 23.81 6.59 -19.37
CA TYR A 182 24.25 7.85 -19.98
C TYR A 182 25.76 8.14 -19.78
N ALA A 183 26.53 7.16 -19.29
CA ALA A 183 27.95 7.32 -18.97
C ALA A 183 28.92 6.65 -19.98
N GLU A 184 28.43 6.16 -21.11
CA GLU A 184 29.22 5.67 -22.25
C GLU A 184 28.95 6.53 -23.50
#